data_AF-A0A6J6HUW4-F1
#
_entry.id   AF-A0A6J6HUW4-F1
#
_cell.length_a   1.000
_cell.length_b   1.000
_cell.length_c   1.000
_cell.angle_alpha   90.00
_cell.angle_beta   90.00
_cell.angle_gamma   90.00
#
_symmetry.space_group_name_H-M   'P 1'
#
loop_
_entity.id
_entity.type
_entity.pdbx_description
1 polymer ?
#
loop_
_entity_poly.entity_id
_entity_poly.type
_entity_poly.pdbx_seq_one_letter_code
_entity_poly.pdbx_strand_id
1 'polypeptide(L)' 'MVGINVPIPVPVAYYSFGGWKQSLFGDTKAHGVEGVHFFTRGKAITSRWLDPSHGGINLGFPQN' A
#
# COMPACT_ATOMS: atom_id res chain seq x y z
N MET A 1 13.53 18.27 2.17
CA MET A 1 13.29 19.07 0.94
C MET A 1 14.54 19.88 0.66
N VAL A 2 14.97 19.96 -0.59
CA VAL A 2 16.16 20.72 -1.02
C VAL A 2 15.81 21.48 -2.30
N GLY A 3 16.10 22.77 -2.35
CA GLY A 3 15.93 23.61 -3.54
C GLY A 3 17.23 24.31 -3.89
N ILE A 4 17.57 24.38 -5.17
CA ILE A 4 18.74 25.12 -5.70
C ILE A 4 18.19 26.24 -6.57
N ASN A 5 18.52 27.50 -6.25
CA ASN A 5 17.98 28.70 -6.92
C ASN A 5 16.44 28.83 -6.86
N VAL A 6 15.80 28.20 -5.86
CA VAL A 6 14.33 28.23 -5.67
C VAL A 6 14.01 28.55 -4.21
N PRO A 7 13.21 29.60 -3.92
CA PRO A 7 12.93 30.04 -2.55
C PRO A 7 11.93 29.13 -1.82
N ILE A 8 11.06 28.41 -2.56
CA ILE A 8 10.02 27.53 -2.01
C ILE A 8 10.14 26.15 -2.69
N PRO A 9 10.89 25.20 -2.11
CA PRO A 9 11.09 23.88 -2.71
C PRO A 9 9.95 22.91 -2.36
N VAL A 10 8.74 23.21 -2.87
CA VAL A 10 7.56 22.34 -2.70
C VAL A 10 7.54 21.28 -3.81
N PRO A 11 7.58 19.98 -3.48
CA PRO A 11 7.45 18.91 -4.45
C PRO A 11 6.05 18.91 -5.07
N VAL A 12 5.99 18.70 -6.39
CA VAL A 12 4.72 18.45 -7.10
C VAL A 12 4.11 17.12 -6.67
N ALA A 13 2.79 16.96 -6.85
CA ALA A 13 1.97 15.90 -6.25
C ALA A 13 2.46 14.44 -6.44
N TYR A 14 3.30 14.17 -7.46
CA TYR A 14 3.91 12.87 -7.70
C TYR A 14 5.05 12.53 -6.73
N TYR A 15 5.66 13.54 -6.10
CA TYR A 15 6.72 13.39 -5.12
C TYR A 15 6.18 13.56 -3.70
N SER A 16 6.81 12.87 -2.75
CA SER A 16 6.40 12.95 -1.37
C SER A 16 6.97 14.18 -0.65
N PHE A 17 6.09 14.93 0.00
CA PHE A 17 6.37 16.13 0.79
C PHE A 17 6.56 15.79 2.27
N GLY A 18 7.65 16.27 2.86
CA GLY A 18 7.97 16.03 4.26
C GLY A 18 9.28 16.66 4.69
N GLY A 19 9.38 16.96 5.98
CA GLY A 19 10.57 17.51 6.62
C GLY A 19 11.34 16.51 7.47
N TRP A 20 12.38 16.99 8.15
CA TRP A 20 13.18 16.23 9.12
C TRP A 20 13.10 16.89 10.51
N LYS A 21 13.30 16.12 11.59
CA LYS A 21 13.13 16.57 13.00
C LYS A 21 11.67 16.95 13.28
N GLN A 22 11.40 18.09 13.93
CA GLN A 22 10.04 18.55 14.24
C GLN A 22 9.25 19.10 13.04
N SER A 23 9.77 18.94 11.81
CA SER A 23 9.14 19.44 10.58
C SER A 23 8.15 18.44 9.94
N LEU A 24 7.98 17.25 10.53
CA LEU A 24 6.97 16.26 10.18
C LEU A 24 6.73 15.35 11.40
N PHE A 25 5.49 15.00 11.68
CA PHE A 25 5.15 13.98 12.66
C PHE A 25 4.77 12.68 11.94
N GLY A 26 5.27 11.55 12.42
CA GLY A 26 5.11 10.25 11.77
C GLY A 26 6.26 9.90 10.82
N ASP A 27 6.21 8.67 10.30
CA ASP A 27 7.20 8.11 9.38
C ASP A 27 6.89 8.41 7.90
N THR A 28 5.60 8.51 7.58
CA THR A 28 5.11 8.59 6.21
C THR A 28 4.96 10.04 5.73
N LYS A 29 5.41 10.32 4.51
CA LYS A 29 5.38 11.66 3.90
C LYS A 29 4.07 11.92 3.15
N ALA A 30 3.69 13.18 2.99
CA ALA A 30 2.47 13.57 2.28
C ALA A 30 2.61 13.39 0.76
N HIS A 31 1.56 12.94 0.08
CA HIS A 31 1.50 12.72 -1.37
C HIS A 31 2.52 11.71 -1.94
N GLY A 32 2.45 11.50 -3.26
CA GLY A 32 3.25 10.50 -3.96
C GLY A 32 2.99 9.07 -3.49
N VAL A 33 4.02 8.22 -3.61
CA VAL A 33 3.96 6.81 -3.20
C VAL A 33 3.75 6.63 -1.69
N GLU A 34 4.32 7.54 -0.89
CA GLU A 34 4.18 7.54 0.57
C GLU A 34 2.72 7.77 0.99
N GLY A 35 2.00 8.68 0.30
CA GLY A 35 0.57 8.88 0.54
C GLY A 35 -0.28 7.63 0.25
N VAL A 36 0.04 6.88 -0.80
CA VAL A 36 -0.64 5.61 -1.09
C VAL A 36 -0.31 4.57 -0.03
N HIS A 37 0.95 4.49 0.41
CA HIS A 37 1.37 3.57 1.47
C HIS A 37 0.68 3.86 2.80
N PHE A 38 0.46 5.14 3.17
CA PHE A 38 -0.25 5.52 4.38
C PHE A 38 -1.71 5.03 4.42
N PHE A 39 -2.42 5.17 3.29
CA PHE A 39 -3.85 4.84 3.22
C PHE A 39 -4.12 3.37 2.84
N THR A 40 -3.08 2.58 2.57
CA THR A 40 -3.23 1.18 2.18
C THR A 40 -2.43 0.26 3.11
N ARG A 41 -2.69 -1.04 3.04
CA ARG A 41 -1.90 -2.05 3.74
C ARG A 41 -1.52 -3.16 2.78
N GLY A 42 -0.25 -3.58 2.83
CA GLY A 42 0.20 -4.76 2.11
C GLY A 42 -0.53 -6.01 2.59
N LYS A 43 -0.97 -6.86 1.67
CA LYS A 43 -1.58 -8.16 1.97
C LYS A 43 -0.91 -9.23 1.12
N ALA A 44 -0.27 -10.19 1.76
CA ALA A 44 0.27 -11.38 1.10
C ALA A 44 -0.73 -12.54 1.23
N ILE A 45 -1.10 -13.15 0.10
CA ILE A 45 -2.04 -14.29 0.07
C ILE A 45 -1.35 -15.46 -0.62
N THR A 46 -1.30 -16.59 0.08
CA THR A 46 -0.88 -17.88 -0.48
C THR A 46 -2.11 -18.75 -0.62
N SER A 47 -2.38 -19.28 -1.82
CA SER A 47 -3.51 -20.16 -2.06
C SER A 47 -3.06 -21.46 -2.74
N ARG A 48 -3.73 -22.56 -2.38
CA ARG A 48 -3.58 -23.86 -3.05
C ARG A 48 -4.96 -24.40 -3.36
N TRP A 49 -5.19 -24.72 -4.62
CA TRP A 49 -6.39 -25.42 -5.07
C TRP A 49 -6.01 -26.86 -5.36
N LEU A 50 -6.62 -27.80 -4.63
CA LEU A 50 -6.40 -29.22 -4.85
C LEU A 50 -7.12 -29.67 -6.13
N ASP A 51 -6.55 -30.65 -6.81
CA ASP A 51 -7.19 -31.29 -7.96
C ASP A 51 -8.52 -31.95 -7.49
N PRO A 52 -9.67 -31.61 -8.12
CA PRO A 52 -10.97 -32.20 -7.83
C PRO A 52 -11.00 -33.74 -7.88
N SER A 53 -10.06 -34.38 -8.57
CA SER A 53 -9.96 -35.85 -8.60
C SER A 53 -9.67 -36.50 -7.24
N HIS A 54 -9.14 -35.75 -6.27
CA HIS A 54 -8.76 -36.26 -4.95
C HIS A 54 -9.85 -36.12 -3.88
N GLY A 55 -10.98 -35.48 -4.20
CA GLY A 55 -12.12 -35.33 -3.31
C GLY A 55 -13.37 -35.19 -4.14
N GLY A 56 -14.28 -36.16 -4.05
CA GLY A 56 -15.45 -36.26 -4.91
C GLY A 56 -16.24 -34.94 -5.08
N ILE A 57 -17.00 -34.86 -6.18
CA ILE A 57 -17.76 -33.67 -6.58
C ILE A 57 -18.65 -33.19 -5.42
N ASN A 58 -18.28 -32.08 -4.80
CA ASN A 58 -19.10 -31.39 -3.80
C ASN A 58 -19.63 -30.09 -4.41
N LEU A 59 -20.95 -30.06 -4.66
CA LEU A 59 -21.66 -28.96 -5.30
C LEU A 59 -22.42 -28.07 -4.30
N GLY A 60 -22.17 -28.24 -3.00
CA GLY A 60 -22.78 -27.43 -1.95
C GLY A 60 -24.29 -27.68 -1.73
N PHE A 61 -24.82 -28.81 -2.19
CA PHE A 61 -26.22 -29.17 -1.92
C PHE A 61 -26.44 -29.54 -0.44
N PRO A 62 -27.56 -29.14 0.18
CA PRO A 62 -27.90 -29.57 1.54
C PRO A 62 -28.03 -31.09 1.62
N GLN A 63 -27.41 -31.70 2.63
CA GLN A 63 -27.62 -33.11 2.97
C GLN A 63 -28.50 -33.16 4.22
N ASN A 64 -29.60 -33.91 4.15
CA ASN A 64 -30.55 -34.11 5.25
C ASN A 64 -29.97 -34.96 6.38
#